data_AF-A0A7R9MUM7-F1
#
_entry.id   AF-A0A7R9MUM7-F1
#
_cell.length_a   1.000
_cell.length_b   1.000
_cell.length_c   1.000
_cell.angle_alpha   90.00
_cell.angle_beta   90.00
_cell.angle_gamma   90.00
#
_symmetry.space_group_name_H-M   'P 1'
#
loop_
_entity.id
_entity.type
_entity.pdbx_description
1 polymer ?
#
loop_
_entity_poly.entity_id
_entity_poly.type
_entity_poly.pdbx_seq_one_letter_code
_entity_poly.pdbx_strand_id
1 'polypeptide(L)'
;MSRVGRQLRTGDVSRHSMIGRDRSCYFFWHGLGTKSTEKGASALMTIELDKEKAQQVRVSEHREEPCFLNIFNGSFIILRGKRGQTSAKNNWQLFYVRGVVPNEATLVEVEPRVQSLRSRTA
;
A
#
# COMPACT_ATOMS: atom_id res chain seq x y z
N MET A 1 30.31 5.91 -3.01
CA MET A 1 30.39 7.31 -3.47
C MET A 1 29.47 8.18 -2.63
N SER A 2 30.03 9.04 -1.77
CA SER A 2 29.27 9.98 -0.94
C SER A 2 28.71 11.12 -1.81
N ARG A 3 27.39 11.33 -1.81
CA ARG A 3 26.73 12.41 -2.56
C ARG A 3 26.46 13.58 -1.62
N VAL A 4 27.34 14.57 -1.63
CA VAL A 4 27.16 15.81 -0.84
C VAL A 4 26.10 16.68 -1.51
N GLY A 5 24.98 16.92 -0.83
CA GLY A 5 23.97 17.88 -1.24
C GLY A 5 24.46 19.32 -1.07
N ARG A 6 24.12 20.22 -2.00
CA ARG A 6 24.49 21.65 -1.94
C ARG A 6 23.68 22.36 -0.84
N GLN A 7 24.36 22.77 0.23
CA GLN A 7 23.80 23.60 1.32
C GLN A 7 23.64 25.06 0.85
N LEU A 8 22.56 25.74 1.25
CA LEU A 8 22.42 27.18 0.97
C LEU A 8 23.32 27.99 1.90
N ARG A 9 23.72 29.18 1.47
CA ARG A 9 24.57 30.10 2.25
C ARG A 9 23.94 30.54 3.59
N THR A 10 22.64 30.32 3.79
CA THR A 10 21.91 30.62 5.03
C THR A 10 21.95 29.50 6.07
N GLY A 11 22.63 28.38 5.78
CA GLY A 11 22.61 27.18 6.63
C GLY A 11 21.36 26.31 6.45
N ASP A 12 20.32 26.86 5.81
CA ASP A 12 19.12 26.11 5.44
C ASP A 12 19.40 25.17 4.26
N VAL A 13 18.73 24.02 4.30
CA VAL A 13 18.81 23.03 3.23
C VAL A 13 17.90 23.49 2.08
N SER A 14 18.47 23.66 0.88
CA SER A 14 17.74 24.11 -0.32
C SER A 14 16.49 23.26 -0.61
N ARG A 15 15.29 23.84 -0.62
CA ARG A 15 14.05 23.15 -1.04
C ARG A 15 14.10 22.64 -2.49
N HIS A 16 15.01 23.17 -3.31
CA HIS A 16 15.12 22.85 -4.74
C HIS A 16 16.23 21.86 -5.10
N SER A 17 17.13 21.50 -4.17
CA SER A 17 18.16 20.48 -4.45
C SER A 17 17.56 19.07 -4.34
N MET A 18 17.15 18.50 -5.47
CA MET A 18 16.54 17.16 -5.52
C MET A 18 17.53 15.99 -5.33
N ILE A 19 18.83 16.25 -5.44
CA ILE A 19 19.88 15.22 -5.45
C ILE A 19 20.49 15.09 -4.04
N GLY A 20 20.52 13.85 -3.52
CA GLY A 20 21.23 13.50 -2.28
C GLY A 20 20.43 13.56 -0.98
N ARG A 21 19.09 13.66 -1.05
CA ARG A 21 18.22 13.51 0.13
C ARG A 21 17.41 12.23 0.05
N ASP A 22 17.34 11.52 1.16
CA ASP A 22 16.39 10.44 1.33
C ASP A 22 14.97 11.03 1.35
N ARG A 23 14.08 10.41 0.57
CA ARG A 23 12.67 10.78 0.50
C ARG A 23 11.88 9.63 1.07
N SER A 24 11.13 9.93 2.11
CA SER A 24 10.23 8.99 2.77
C SER A 24 8.80 9.26 2.32
N CYS A 25 7.98 8.21 2.28
CA CYS A 25 6.54 8.31 2.10
C CYS A 25 5.89 7.26 2.99
N TYR A 26 4.84 7.65 3.70
CA TYR A 26 4.09 6.77 4.59
C TYR A 26 2.76 6.42 3.94
N PHE A 27 2.62 5.16 3.56
CA PHE A 27 1.36 4.64 3.04
C PHE A 27 0.54 4.06 4.18
N PHE A 28 -0.75 4.36 4.19
CA PHE A 28 -1.72 3.66 5.03
C PHE A 28 -2.81 3.08 4.15
N TRP A 29 -2.87 1.74 4.13
CA TRP A 29 -3.76 0.98 3.28
C TRP A 29 -5.05 0.60 4.02
N HIS A 30 -6.21 0.81 3.37
CA HIS A 30 -7.53 0.55 3.92
C HIS A 30 -8.27 -0.51 3.12
N GLY A 31 -8.60 -1.62 3.78
CA GLY A 31 -9.45 -2.66 3.21
C GLY A 31 -10.91 -2.23 3.08
N LEU A 32 -11.64 -2.88 2.18
CA LEU A 32 -13.08 -2.68 1.99
C LEU A 32 -13.86 -2.97 3.28
N GLY A 33 -13.47 -4.01 4.00
CA GLY A 33 -14.09 -4.45 5.26
C GLY A 33 -13.67 -3.67 6.52
N THR A 34 -12.78 -2.69 6.40
CA THR A 34 -12.26 -1.92 7.55
C THR A 34 -13.30 -0.92 8.07
N LYS A 35 -13.52 -0.88 9.38
CA LYS A 35 -14.47 0.06 10.02
C LYS A 35 -13.94 1.50 9.97
N SER A 36 -14.84 2.48 10.02
CA SER A 36 -14.44 3.91 10.03
C SER A 36 -13.51 4.26 11.19
N THR A 37 -13.72 3.65 12.37
CA THR A 37 -12.86 3.85 13.54
C THR A 37 -11.45 3.31 13.32
N GLU A 38 -11.32 2.12 12.71
CA GLU A 38 -10.03 1.50 12.35
C GLU A 38 -9.30 2.33 11.27
N LYS A 39 -10.05 2.88 10.29
CA LYS A 39 -9.51 3.79 9.28
C LYS A 39 -8.98 5.08 9.89
N GLY A 40 -9.72 5.67 10.85
CA GLY A 40 -9.27 6.85 11.59
C GLY A 40 -8.03 6.59 12.44
N ALA A 41 -8.02 5.46 13.17
CA ALA A 41 -6.89 5.07 14.01
C ALA A 41 -5.61 4.86 13.20
N SER A 42 -5.68 4.21 12.03
CA SER A 42 -4.51 4.03 11.16
C SER A 42 -4.00 5.35 10.55
N ALA A 43 -4.88 6.30 10.23
CA ALA A 43 -4.48 7.63 9.78
C ALA A 43 -3.75 8.40 10.89
N LEU A 44 -4.29 8.40 12.13
CA LEU A 44 -3.63 9.03 13.28
C LEU A 44 -2.27 8.38 13.60
N MET A 45 -2.20 7.06 13.60
CA MET A 45 -0.94 6.33 13.80
C MET A 45 0.11 6.71 12.77
N THR A 46 -0.29 6.98 11.52
CA THR A 46 0.63 7.43 10.47
C THR A 46 1.22 8.80 10.79
N ILE A 47 0.42 9.72 11.35
CA ILE A 47 0.89 11.03 11.81
C ILE A 47 1.90 10.88 12.95
N GLU A 48 1.65 9.95 13.87
CA GLU A 48 2.55 9.70 15.01
C GLU A 48 3.87 9.04 14.59
N LEU A 49 3.84 8.19 13.56
CA LEU A 49 5.03 7.54 12.99
C LEU A 49 5.87 8.50 12.14
N ASP A 50 5.24 9.50 11.52
CA ASP A 50 5.87 10.46 10.63
C ASP A 50 6.62 11.56 11.40
N LYS A 51 7.81 11.22 11.89
CA LYS A 51 8.71 12.17 12.59
C LYS A 51 9.33 13.21 11.66
N GLU A 52 9.44 12.89 10.38
CA GLU A 52 10.16 13.69 9.38
C GLU A 52 9.24 14.62 8.58
N LYS A 53 7.91 14.57 8.83
CA LYS A 53 6.89 15.29 8.05
C LYS A 53 6.94 14.95 6.57
N ALA A 54 7.16 13.67 6.29
CA ALA A 54 7.16 13.09 4.97
C ALA A 54 5.74 13.07 4.36
N GLN A 55 5.64 12.70 3.08
CA GLN A 55 4.34 12.59 2.44
C GLN A 55 3.55 11.40 3.03
N GLN A 56 2.30 11.64 3.42
CA GLN A 56 1.38 10.60 3.89
C GLN A 56 0.34 10.33 2.80
N VAL A 57 0.19 9.06 2.41
CA VAL A 57 -0.66 8.66 1.29
C VAL A 57 -1.67 7.61 1.74
N ARG A 58 -2.94 7.94 1.57
CA ARG A 58 -4.04 7.00 1.78
C ARG A 58 -4.15 6.08 0.57
N VAL A 59 -4.02 4.78 0.79
CA VAL A 59 -4.26 3.77 -0.23
C VAL A 59 -5.55 3.03 0.11
N SER A 60 -6.46 2.87 -0.85
CA SER A 60 -7.70 2.11 -0.63
C SER A 60 -7.69 0.84 -1.46
N GLU A 61 -8.26 -0.23 -0.92
CA GLU A 61 -8.44 -1.49 -1.64
C GLU A 61 -9.09 -1.25 -3.01
N HIS A 62 -8.51 -1.88 -4.04
CA HIS A 62 -8.84 -1.74 -5.47
C HIS A 62 -8.53 -0.37 -6.09
N ARG A 63 -7.89 0.54 -5.35
CA ARG A 63 -7.42 1.85 -5.83
C ARG A 63 -5.96 2.07 -5.44
N GLU A 64 -5.17 1.01 -5.47
CA GLU A 64 -3.75 1.07 -5.17
C GLU A 64 -2.97 1.74 -6.30
N GLU A 65 -2.17 2.74 -5.95
CA GLU A 65 -1.29 3.41 -6.89
C GLU A 65 -0.10 2.51 -7.29
N PRO A 66 0.38 2.61 -8.55
CA PRO A 66 1.55 1.85 -9.00
C PRO A 66 2.77 1.94 -8.09
N CYS A 67 3.05 3.12 -7.53
CA CYS A 67 4.19 3.32 -6.64
C CYS A 67 4.08 2.50 -5.34
N PHE A 68 2.86 2.31 -4.82
CA PHE A 68 2.62 1.46 -3.65
C PHE A 68 2.76 -0.02 -4.00
N LEU A 69 2.18 -0.46 -5.12
CA LEU A 69 2.23 -1.86 -5.54
C LEU A 69 3.66 -2.33 -5.85
N ASN A 70 4.48 -1.46 -6.44
CA ASN A 70 5.89 -1.77 -6.73
C ASN A 70 6.73 -2.08 -5.48
N ILE A 71 6.29 -1.67 -4.27
CA ILE A 71 6.98 -2.02 -3.01
C ILE A 71 6.95 -3.55 -2.77
N PHE A 72 5.93 -4.23 -3.29
CA PHE A 72 5.71 -5.65 -3.07
C PHE A 72 6.31 -6.54 -4.16
N ASN A 73 6.95 -5.95 -5.20
CA ASN A 73 7.58 -6.69 -6.30
C ASN A 73 6.66 -7.77 -6.91
N GLY A 74 5.41 -7.42 -7.21
CA GLY A 74 4.41 -8.34 -7.77
C GLY A 74 3.81 -9.35 -6.78
N SER A 75 4.15 -9.26 -5.48
CA SER A 75 3.66 -10.16 -4.44
C SER A 75 2.56 -9.54 -3.56
N PHE A 76 1.76 -8.61 -4.10
CA PHE A 76 0.69 -7.98 -3.32
C PHE A 76 -0.56 -8.88 -3.30
N ILE A 77 -0.92 -9.35 -2.11
CA ILE A 77 -2.06 -10.27 -1.89
C ILE A 77 -3.03 -9.64 -0.90
N ILE A 78 -4.30 -9.54 -1.30
CA ILE A 78 -5.40 -9.07 -0.46
C ILE A 78 -6.19 -10.30 0.02
N LEU A 79 -6.10 -10.56 1.31
CA LEU A 79 -6.84 -11.63 1.98
C LEU A 79 -8.19 -11.13 2.49
N ARG A 80 -9.19 -12.01 2.47
CA ARG A 80 -10.52 -11.72 2.95
C ARG A 80 -10.56 -11.84 4.47
N GLY A 81 -11.29 -10.92 5.10
CA GLY A 81 -11.58 -10.97 6.53
C GLY A 81 -10.62 -10.11 7.34
N LYS A 82 -10.31 -10.57 8.56
CA LYS A 82 -9.46 -9.84 9.51
C LYS A 82 -8.24 -10.67 9.90
N ARG A 83 -7.16 -9.98 10.29
CA ARG A 83 -5.97 -10.65 10.82
C ARG A 83 -6.35 -11.56 12.00
N GLY A 84 -5.92 -12.82 11.94
CA GLY A 84 -6.26 -13.85 12.95
C GLY A 84 -7.63 -14.51 12.77
N GLN A 85 -8.47 -14.02 11.86
CA GLN A 85 -9.65 -14.75 11.39
C GLN A 85 -9.25 -15.54 10.15
N THR A 86 -8.79 -16.78 10.36
CA THR A 86 -8.59 -17.69 9.24
C THR A 86 -9.94 -18.15 8.74
N SER A 87 -10.15 -18.15 7.42
CA SER A 87 -11.28 -18.84 6.78
C SER A 87 -11.09 -20.37 6.84
N ALA A 88 -10.55 -20.90 7.95
CA ALA A 88 -10.12 -22.28 8.19
C ALA A 88 -11.27 -23.32 8.17
N LYS A 89 -12.44 -22.96 7.65
CA LYS A 89 -13.53 -23.90 7.44
C LYS A 89 -13.37 -24.71 6.15
N ASN A 90 -12.60 -24.23 5.18
CA ASN A 90 -12.38 -24.90 3.89
C ASN A 90 -10.89 -25.11 3.61
N ASN A 91 -10.53 -26.28 3.08
CA ASN A 91 -9.16 -26.64 2.70
C ASN A 91 -8.63 -25.86 1.48
N TRP A 92 -9.48 -25.10 0.79
CA TRP A 92 -9.14 -24.40 -0.45
C TRP A 92 -9.55 -22.94 -0.40
N GLN A 93 -8.74 -22.09 -1.01
CA GLN A 93 -8.97 -20.66 -1.17
C GLN A 93 -9.10 -20.33 -2.67
N LEU A 94 -9.99 -19.40 -2.99
CA LEU A 94 -10.17 -18.93 -4.36
C LEU A 94 -9.65 -17.50 -4.46
N PHE A 95 -8.88 -17.23 -5.51
CA PHE A 95 -8.34 -15.92 -5.80
C PHE A 95 -8.62 -15.54 -7.25
N TYR A 96 -8.70 -14.24 -7.51
CA TYR A 96 -8.57 -13.70 -8.87
C TYR A 96 -7.38 -12.74 -8.96
N VAL A 97 -6.81 -12.65 -10.15
CA VAL A 97 -5.67 -11.77 -10.45
C VAL A 97 -6.17 -10.50 -11.09
N ARG A 98 -5.83 -9.35 -10.54
CA ARG A 98 -6.08 -8.02 -11.12
C ARG A 98 -4.76 -7.41 -11.59
N GLY A 99 -4.81 -6.63 -12.66
CA GLY A 99 -3.66 -5.92 -13.21
C GLY A 99 -3.05 -6.62 -14.44
N VAL A 100 -2.41 -5.82 -15.29
CA VAL A 100 -1.76 -6.29 -16.53
C VAL A 100 -0.24 -6.27 -16.40
N VAL A 101 0.30 -5.29 -15.66
CA VAL A 101 1.72 -5.17 -15.40
C VAL A 101 2.09 -6.07 -14.22
N PRO A 102 3.06 -7.00 -14.35
CA PRO A 102 3.38 -7.98 -13.30
C PRO A 102 3.67 -7.38 -11.93
N ASN A 103 4.40 -6.26 -11.87
CA ASN A 103 4.76 -5.61 -10.59
C ASN A 103 3.61 -4.83 -9.96
N GLU A 104 2.55 -4.58 -10.72
CA GLU A 104 1.32 -3.91 -10.28
C GLU A 104 0.15 -4.90 -10.20
N ALA A 105 0.43 -6.20 -10.36
CA ALA A 105 -0.58 -7.22 -10.25
C ALA A 105 -0.92 -7.47 -8.79
N THR A 106 -2.20 -7.70 -8.53
CA THR A 106 -2.73 -7.96 -7.20
C THR A 106 -3.53 -9.23 -7.21
N LEU A 107 -3.30 -10.09 -6.22
CA LEU A 107 -4.09 -11.29 -5.99
C LEU A 107 -5.16 -11.00 -4.94
N VAL A 108 -6.44 -11.22 -5.24
CA VAL A 108 -7.55 -10.91 -4.33
C VAL A 108 -8.30 -12.18 -3.95
N GLU A 109 -8.39 -12.46 -2.66
CA GLU A 109 -9.16 -13.59 -2.13
C GLU A 109 -10.66 -13.33 -2.22
N VAL A 110 -11.40 -14.31 -2.73
CA VAL A 110 -12.86 -14.27 -2.85
C VAL A 110 -13.49 -15.50 -2.22
N GLU A 111 -14.81 -15.47 -2.04
CA GLU A 111 -15.52 -16.64 -1.56
C GLU A 111 -15.41 -17.79 -2.58
N PRO A 112 -15.08 -19.04 -2.16
CA PRO A 112 -14.89 -20.17 -3.08
C PRO A 112 -16.25 -20.71 -3.57
N ARG A 113 -16.92 -19.92 -4.41
CA ARG A 113 -18.21 -20.23 -5.02
C ARG A 113 -18.21 -19.79 -6.48
N VAL A 114 -19.02 -20.47 -7.30
CA VAL A 114 -19.08 -20.23 -8.75
C VAL A 114 -19.45 -18.78 -9.08
N GLN A 115 -20.27 -18.12 -8.26
CA GLN A 115 -20.67 -16.72 -8.45
C GLN A 115 -19.50 -15.72 -8.31
N SER A 116 -18.40 -16.13 -7.68
CA SER A 116 -17.19 -15.30 -7.57
C SER A 116 -16.34 -15.31 -8.84
N LEU A 117 -16.57 -16.27 -9.75
CA LEU A 117 -15.86 -16.33 -11.02
C LEU A 117 -16.36 -15.25 -11.97
N ARG A 118 -15.43 -14.60 -12.66
CA ARG A 118 -15.72 -13.57 -13.66
C ARG A 118 -14.89 -13.84 -14.90
N SER A 119 -15.47 -13.59 -16.08
CA SER A 119 -14.79 -13.79 -17.36
C SER A 119 -13.65 -12.80 -17.59
N ARG A 120 -13.69 -11.66 -16.91
CA ARG A 120 -12.65 -10.62 -16.94
C ARG A 120 -12.35 -10.15 -15.53
N THR A 121 -11.08 -9.90 -15.27
CA THR A 121 -10.62 -9.18 -14.09
C THR A 121 -10.51 -7.70 -14.46
N ALA A 122 -11.10 -6.83 -13.63
CA ALA A 122 -11.12 -5.38 -13.83
C ALA A 122 -9.92 -4.71 -13.17
#